data_AF-A0A951DJY4-F1
#
_entry.id   AF-A0A951DJY4-F1
#
_cell.length_a   1.000
_cell.length_b   1.000
_cell.length_c   1.000
_cell.angle_alpha   90.00
_cell.angle_beta   90.00
_cell.angle_gamma   90.00
#
_symmetry.space_group_name_H-M   'P 1'
#
loop_
_entity.id
_entity.type
_entity.pdbx_description
1 polymer ?
#
loop_
_entity_poly.entity_id
_entity_poly.type
_entity_poly.pdbx_seq_one_letter_code
_entity_poly.pdbx_strand_id
1 'polypeptide(L)'
;MDLSRLLKIIVGVAIVLVVWKTVLPKLKDSHGPDTTVQSSTASRNASPLAGGGQCVAAAQRASEAWGGGISRFANPPYDQNAWASFRSDVDTRIGNADSLCSCSDQACTKSAEALHDLRGLVSEVDGTIRNGAEPPSNLVSRQEEIDNRLNEAHDLVRAGR
;
A
#
# COMPACT_ATOMS: atom_id res chain seq x y z
N MET A 1 -33.29 -8.49 25.19
CA MET A 1 -31.86 -8.14 25.07
C MET A 1 -31.32 -7.95 26.47
N ASP A 2 -30.39 -8.81 26.92
CA ASP A 2 -29.86 -8.77 28.28
C ASP A 2 -29.04 -7.50 28.51
N LEU A 3 -29.20 -6.87 29.67
CA LEU A 3 -28.48 -5.66 30.09
C LEU A 3 -26.95 -5.82 29.94
N SER A 4 -26.45 -7.03 30.19
CA SER A 4 -25.03 -7.40 30.01
C SER A 4 -24.55 -7.41 28.56
N ARG A 5 -25.43 -7.68 27.58
CA ARG A 5 -25.09 -7.56 26.16
C ARG A 5 -25.05 -6.10 25.72
N LEU A 6 -25.97 -5.28 26.23
CA LEU A 6 -26.04 -3.86 25.91
C LEU A 6 -24.80 -3.10 26.42
N LEU A 7 -24.34 -3.40 27.65
CA LEU A 7 -23.14 -2.78 28.22
C LEU A 7 -21.86 -3.10 27.42
N LYS A 8 -21.70 -4.36 26.96
CA LYS A 8 -20.55 -4.77 26.15
C LYS A 8 -20.50 -4.06 24.79
N ILE A 9 -21.66 -3.85 24.18
CA ILE A 9 -21.76 -3.11 22.91
C ILE A 9 -21.38 -1.65 23.12
N ILE A 10 -21.87 -1.00 24.18
CA ILE A 10 -21.54 0.39 24.49
C ILE A 10 -20.03 0.57 24.74
N VAL A 11 -19.42 -0.33 25.51
CA VAL A 11 -17.97 -0.28 25.78
C VAL A 11 -17.17 -0.52 24.50
N GLY A 12 -17.58 -1.48 23.66
CA GLY A 12 -16.94 -1.74 22.37
C GLY A 12 -16.97 -0.52 21.45
N VAL A 13 -18.13 0.14 21.33
CA VAL A 13 -18.29 1.36 20.52
C VAL A 13 -17.45 2.50 21.09
N ALA A 14 -17.39 2.66 22.41
CA ALA A 14 -16.56 3.70 23.04
C ALA A 14 -15.06 3.51 22.74
N ILE A 15 -14.54 2.28 22.77
CA ILE A 15 -13.15 1.98 22.44
C ILE A 15 -12.84 2.30 20.98
N VAL A 16 -13.71 1.89 20.05
CA VAL A 16 -13.56 2.19 18.61
C VAL A 16 -13.53 3.69 18.36
N LEU A 17 -14.40 4.46 19.03
CA LEU A 17 -14.42 5.92 18.90
C LEU A 17 -13.16 6.59 19.46
N VAL A 18 -12.62 6.09 20.57
CA VAL A 18 -11.38 6.62 21.16
C VAL A 18 -10.20 6.36 20.23
N VAL A 19 -10.06 5.14 19.71
CA VAL A 19 -8.99 4.78 18.75
C VAL A 19 -9.11 5.63 17.48
N TRP A 20 -10.31 5.78 16.94
CA TRP A 20 -10.52 6.58 15.73
C TRP A 20 -10.18 8.06 15.96
N LYS A 21 -10.55 8.62 17.11
CA LYS A 21 -10.25 10.01 17.47
C LYS A 21 -8.77 10.26 17.79
N THR A 22 -8.00 9.26 18.22
CA THR A 22 -6.55 9.41 18.46
C THR A 22 -5.71 9.21 17.21
N VAL A 23 -6.15 8.37 16.26
CA VAL A 23 -5.42 8.12 15.01
C VAL A 23 -5.59 9.27 14.00
N LEU A 24 -6.78 9.88 13.92
CA LEU A 24 -7.07 10.97 12.96
C LEU A 24 -6.24 12.28 13.11
N PRO A 25 -5.95 12.83 14.31
CA PRO A 25 -5.22 14.08 14.42
C PRO A 25 -3.76 13.99 13.96
N LYS A 26 -3.13 12.80 14.01
CA LYS A 26 -1.73 12.64 13.59
C LYS A 26 -1.50 12.59 12.08
N LEU A 27 -2.57 12.58 11.27
CA LEU A 27 -2.51 12.66 9.81
C LEU A 27 -2.78 14.08 9.29
N LYS A 28 -3.20 15.02 10.14
CA LYS A 28 -3.51 16.41 9.75
C LYS A 28 -2.34 17.39 9.88
N ASP A 29 -1.22 16.98 10.50
CA ASP A 29 -0.06 17.85 10.71
C ASP A 29 0.94 17.86 9.55
N SER A 30 0.62 17.29 8.38
CA SER A 30 1.55 17.21 7.24
C SER A 30 1.27 18.22 6.12
N HIS A 31 0.52 19.31 6.37
CA HIS A 31 0.34 20.40 5.41
C HIS A 31 0.69 21.75 6.05
N GLY A 32 1.97 22.12 5.99
CA GLY A 32 2.48 23.47 6.21
C GLY A 32 3.52 23.79 5.13
N PRO A 33 3.38 24.90 4.37
CA PRO A 33 4.28 25.25 3.28
C PRO A 33 5.51 26.04 3.75
N ASP A 34 6.57 25.92 2.94
CA ASP A 34 7.73 26.78 2.78
C ASP A 34 8.85 26.88 3.84
N THR A 35 10.00 26.38 3.39
CA THR A 35 11.32 27.04 3.39
C THR A 35 12.02 27.22 4.73
N THR A 36 12.91 26.28 5.05
CA THR A 36 14.26 26.67 5.52
C THR A 36 15.27 25.59 5.13
N VAL A 37 16.30 26.02 4.42
CA VAL A 37 17.51 25.26 4.13
C VAL A 37 18.11 24.82 5.46
N GLN A 38 18.03 23.53 5.78
CA GLN A 38 18.84 22.94 6.83
C GLN A 38 19.51 21.68 6.29
N SER A 39 20.73 21.90 5.78
CA SER A 39 21.72 20.85 5.67
C SER A 39 21.95 20.27 7.06
N SER A 40 21.24 19.19 7.35
CA SER A 40 21.53 18.29 8.44
C SER A 40 21.77 16.94 7.81
N THR A 41 23.06 16.66 7.57
CA THR A 41 23.62 15.32 7.51
C THR A 41 23.09 14.52 8.69
N ALA A 42 21.95 13.86 8.49
CA ALA A 42 21.37 12.95 9.45
C ALA A 42 22.19 11.66 9.41
N SER A 43 23.14 11.64 10.34
CA SER A 43 23.70 10.47 11.03
C SER A 43 23.33 9.12 10.42
N ARG A 44 24.32 8.53 9.76
CA ARG A 44 24.39 7.11 9.40
C ARG A 44 24.41 6.26 10.68
N ASN A 45 23.24 6.06 11.28
CA ASN A 45 22.96 4.87 12.07
C ASN A 45 21.86 4.09 11.34
N ALA A 46 22.21 3.64 10.14
CA ALA A 46 21.46 2.61 9.45
C ALA A 46 21.68 1.31 10.23
N SER A 47 20.74 0.99 11.13
CA SER A 47 20.50 -0.42 11.43
C SER A 47 20.22 -1.12 10.09
N PRO A 48 20.81 -2.29 9.81
CA PRO A 48 20.58 -3.00 8.55
C PRO A 48 19.09 -3.35 8.32
N LEU A 49 18.24 -3.34 9.35
CA LEU A 49 16.78 -3.46 9.23
C LEU A 49 16.04 -2.23 8.66
N ALA A 50 16.67 -1.06 8.60
CA ALA A 50 15.97 0.19 8.31
C ALA A 50 15.59 0.34 6.83
N GLY A 51 16.30 -0.30 5.89
CA GLY A 51 16.01 -0.24 4.46
C GLY A 51 14.90 -1.21 4.04
N GLY A 52 15.10 -2.51 4.33
CA GLY A 52 14.15 -3.56 3.96
C GLY A 52 12.74 -3.35 4.53
N GLY A 53 12.63 -2.96 5.81
CA GLY A 53 11.32 -2.73 6.44
C GLY A 53 10.52 -1.58 5.83
N GLN A 54 11.20 -0.51 5.40
CA GLN A 54 10.54 0.64 4.76
C GLN A 54 10.07 0.31 3.35
N CYS A 55 10.90 -0.41 2.58
CA CYS A 55 10.55 -0.92 1.26
C CYS A 55 9.32 -1.84 1.33
N VAL A 56 9.35 -2.86 2.20
CA VAL A 56 8.22 -3.80 2.38
C VAL A 56 6.94 -3.07 2.75
N ALA A 57 6.99 -2.17 3.74
CA ALA A 57 5.80 -1.44 4.18
C ALA A 57 5.26 -0.49 3.08
N ALA A 58 6.14 0.10 2.27
CA ALA A 58 5.73 0.92 1.14
C ALA A 58 5.11 0.08 0.01
N ALA A 59 5.69 -1.09 -0.26
CA ALA A 59 5.19 -2.03 -1.25
C ALA A 59 3.82 -2.60 -0.88
N GLN A 60 3.60 -2.94 0.39
CA GLN A 60 2.29 -3.32 0.92
C GLN A 60 1.24 -2.24 0.71
N ARG A 61 1.55 -0.97 1.03
CA ARG A 61 0.63 0.15 0.79
C ARG A 61 0.29 0.35 -0.69
N ALA A 62 1.23 0.07 -1.59
CA ALA A 62 0.98 0.12 -3.03
C ALA A 62 0.02 -1.01 -3.46
N SER A 63 0.27 -2.23 -2.99
CA SER A 63 -0.59 -3.39 -3.25
C SER A 63 -2.02 -3.21 -2.70
N GLU A 64 -2.14 -2.73 -1.45
CA GLU A 64 -3.43 -2.44 -0.82
C GLU A 64 -4.23 -1.36 -1.56
N ALA A 65 -3.55 -0.30 -2.02
CA ALA A 65 -4.20 0.76 -2.80
C ALA A 65 -4.76 0.21 -4.11
N TRP A 66 -4.00 -0.65 -4.78
CA TRP A 66 -4.45 -1.34 -5.98
C TRP A 66 -5.61 -2.31 -5.69
N GLY A 67 -5.42 -3.28 -4.78
CA GLY A 67 -6.41 -4.32 -4.46
C GLY A 67 -7.71 -3.76 -3.89
N GLY A 68 -7.64 -2.71 -3.06
CA GLY A 68 -8.82 -2.02 -2.52
C GLY A 68 -9.56 -1.18 -3.55
N GLY A 69 -8.90 -0.80 -4.65
CA GLY A 69 -9.45 0.08 -5.66
C GLY A 69 -9.95 -0.60 -6.92
N ILE A 70 -9.32 -1.72 -7.34
CA ILE A 70 -9.48 -2.31 -8.67
C ILE A 70 -10.90 -2.85 -8.94
N SER A 71 -11.62 -3.28 -7.90
CA SER A 71 -12.97 -3.86 -8.04
C SER A 71 -13.99 -2.92 -8.70
N ARG A 72 -13.80 -1.60 -8.60
CA ARG A 72 -14.66 -0.61 -9.27
C ARG A 72 -14.52 -0.58 -10.79
N PHE A 73 -13.48 -1.22 -11.32
CA PHE A 73 -13.21 -1.36 -12.75
C PHE A 73 -13.36 -2.81 -13.23
N ALA A 74 -14.11 -3.64 -12.49
CA ALA A 74 -14.31 -5.04 -12.85
C ALA A 74 -15.21 -5.23 -14.09
N ASN A 75 -16.12 -4.28 -14.36
CA ASN A 75 -17.11 -4.40 -15.43
C ASN A 75 -17.21 -3.11 -16.26
N PRO A 76 -17.34 -3.20 -17.59
CA PRO A 76 -17.64 -2.05 -18.44
C PRO A 76 -19.09 -1.56 -18.27
N PRO A 77 -19.42 -0.31 -18.67
CA PRO A 77 -18.53 0.69 -19.25
C PRO A 77 -17.62 1.34 -18.19
N TYR A 78 -16.35 1.58 -18.55
CA TYR A 78 -15.37 2.17 -17.65
C TYR A 78 -15.43 3.69 -17.63
N ASP A 79 -15.39 4.26 -16.43
CA ASP A 79 -15.08 5.69 -16.26
C ASP A 79 -13.57 5.91 -16.46
N GLN A 80 -13.20 6.41 -17.64
CA GLN A 80 -11.81 6.63 -18.03
C GLN A 80 -11.11 7.69 -17.16
N ASN A 81 -11.83 8.68 -16.64
CA ASN A 81 -11.25 9.71 -15.78
C ASN A 81 -10.98 9.16 -14.38
N ALA A 82 -11.92 8.38 -13.84
CA ALA A 82 -11.73 7.69 -12.58
C ALA A 82 -10.60 6.64 -12.68
N TRP A 83 -10.50 5.93 -13.81
CA TRP A 83 -9.41 5.00 -14.08
C TRP A 83 -8.06 5.70 -14.15
N ALA A 84 -7.93 6.78 -14.92
CA ALA A 84 -6.69 7.53 -15.04
C ALA A 84 -6.20 8.06 -13.68
N SER A 85 -7.13 8.58 -12.87
CA SER A 85 -6.83 9.07 -11.52
C SER A 85 -6.38 7.95 -10.58
N PHE A 86 -7.07 6.80 -10.64
CA PHE A 86 -6.70 5.62 -9.87
C PHE A 86 -5.31 5.10 -10.22
N ARG A 87 -5.09 4.86 -11.51
CA ARG A 87 -3.83 4.36 -12.04
C ARG A 87 -2.69 5.28 -11.66
N SER A 88 -2.87 6.60 -11.77
CA SER A 88 -1.86 7.59 -11.38
C SER A 88 -1.52 7.53 -9.89
N ASP A 89 -2.51 7.34 -9.00
CA ASP A 89 -2.26 7.19 -7.56
C ASP A 89 -1.47 5.90 -7.27
N VAL A 90 -1.86 4.78 -7.90
CA VAL A 90 -1.15 3.50 -7.76
C VAL A 90 0.27 3.59 -8.31
N ASP A 91 0.47 4.11 -9.52
CA ASP A 91 1.79 4.30 -10.13
C ASP A 91 2.70 5.18 -9.26
N THR A 92 2.14 6.23 -8.64
CA THR A 92 2.87 7.09 -7.69
C THR A 92 3.32 6.29 -6.46
N ARG A 93 2.45 5.46 -5.89
CA ARG A 93 2.79 4.61 -4.73
C ARG A 93 3.84 3.57 -5.08
N ILE A 94 3.73 2.93 -6.24
CA ILE A 94 4.74 1.98 -6.74
C ILE A 94 6.07 2.70 -6.92
N GLY A 95 6.10 3.88 -7.56
CA GLY A 95 7.32 4.66 -7.75
C GLY A 95 7.98 5.08 -6.42
N ASN A 96 7.17 5.51 -5.44
CA ASN A 96 7.66 5.82 -4.11
C ASN A 96 8.22 4.58 -3.40
N ALA A 97 7.53 3.44 -3.49
CA ALA A 97 8.00 2.18 -2.90
C ALA A 97 9.30 1.69 -3.54
N ASP A 98 9.39 1.71 -4.88
CA ASP A 98 10.61 1.36 -5.62
C ASP A 98 11.81 2.20 -5.20
N SER A 99 11.61 3.51 -4.98
CA SER A 99 12.68 4.41 -4.52
C SER A 99 13.23 4.04 -3.14
N LEU A 100 12.43 3.34 -2.32
CA LEU A 100 12.83 2.84 -0.99
C LEU A 100 13.42 1.44 -1.06
N CYS A 101 13.23 0.71 -2.16
CA CYS A 101 13.69 -0.65 -2.37
C CYS A 101 15.11 -0.75 -2.95
N SER A 102 16.02 0.14 -2.54
CA SER A 102 17.42 0.16 -2.99
C SER A 102 18.37 -0.69 -2.12
N CYS A 103 17.86 -1.72 -1.46
CA CYS A 103 18.59 -2.57 -0.51
C CYS A 103 18.92 -3.95 -1.08
N SER A 104 19.98 -4.58 -0.55
CA SER A 104 20.43 -5.93 -0.93
C SER A 104 19.81 -7.05 -0.09
N ASP A 105 18.98 -6.72 0.89
CA ASP A 105 18.38 -7.69 1.80
C ASP A 105 17.33 -8.54 1.08
N GLN A 106 17.14 -9.79 1.52
CA GLN A 106 16.24 -10.72 0.83
C GLN A 106 14.79 -10.22 0.82
N ALA A 107 14.35 -9.63 1.94
CA ALA A 107 13.04 -8.98 2.03
C ALA A 107 12.87 -7.84 1.03
N CYS A 108 13.93 -7.06 0.81
CA CYS A 108 13.93 -5.93 -0.10
C CYS A 108 13.81 -6.40 -1.55
N THR A 109 14.62 -7.39 -1.94
CA THR A 109 14.56 -8.01 -3.27
C THR A 109 13.18 -8.57 -3.57
N LYS A 110 12.60 -9.35 -2.64
CA LYS A 110 11.24 -9.89 -2.81
C LYS A 110 10.18 -8.80 -2.96
N SER A 111 10.31 -7.70 -2.20
CA SER A 111 9.38 -6.57 -2.31
C SER A 111 9.53 -5.83 -3.64
N ALA A 112 10.76 -5.66 -4.14
CA ALA A 112 11.02 -5.06 -5.44
C ALA A 112 10.47 -5.92 -6.58
N GLU A 113 10.61 -7.25 -6.50
CA GLU A 113 9.99 -8.18 -7.45
C GLU A 113 8.46 -8.08 -7.42
N ALA A 114 7.85 -8.05 -6.24
CA ALA A 114 6.40 -7.87 -6.10
C ALA A 114 5.91 -6.53 -6.66
N LEU A 115 6.67 -5.43 -6.48
CA LEU A 115 6.37 -4.12 -7.07
C LEU A 115 6.48 -4.14 -8.60
N HIS A 116 7.46 -4.87 -9.15
CA HIS A 116 7.60 -5.06 -10.58
C HIS A 116 6.38 -5.79 -11.16
N ASP A 117 5.95 -6.87 -10.51
CA ASP A 117 4.77 -7.65 -10.91
C ASP A 117 3.49 -6.81 -10.82
N LEU A 118 3.36 -6.01 -9.76
CA LEU A 118 2.24 -5.08 -9.57
C LEU A 118 2.18 -4.04 -10.69
N ARG A 119 3.32 -3.44 -11.05
CA ARG A 119 3.39 -2.50 -12.18
C ARG A 119 3.00 -3.18 -13.50
N GLY A 120 3.44 -4.41 -13.72
CA GLY A 120 3.05 -5.20 -14.88
C GLY A 120 1.54 -5.44 -14.93
N LEU A 121 0.93 -5.80 -13.79
CA LEU A 121 -0.52 -6.00 -13.67
C LEU A 121 -1.30 -4.70 -13.95
N VAL A 122 -0.88 -3.58 -13.37
CA VAL A 122 -1.47 -2.25 -13.62
C VAL A 122 -1.44 -1.91 -15.11
N SER A 123 -0.29 -2.12 -15.77
CA SER A 123 -0.12 -1.85 -17.20
C SER A 123 -1.00 -2.73 -18.08
N GLU A 124 -1.18 -4.00 -17.73
CA GLU A 124 -2.03 -4.92 -18.48
C GLU A 124 -3.49 -4.51 -18.40
N VAL A 125 -3.97 -4.18 -17.20
CA VAL A 125 -5.34 -3.71 -16.99
C VAL A 125 -5.58 -2.33 -17.64
N ASP A 126 -4.60 -1.44 -17.66
CA ASP A 126 -4.71 -0.19 -18.42
C ASP A 126 -4.95 -0.47 -19.91
N GLY A 127 -4.25 -1.48 -20.45
CA GLY A 127 -4.48 -1.99 -21.79
C GLY A 127 -5.91 -2.49 -22.01
N THR A 128 -6.44 -3.31 -21.10
CA THR A 128 -7.81 -3.85 -21.24
C THR A 128 -8.86 -2.74 -21.14
N ILE A 129 -8.74 -1.84 -20.17
CA ILE A 129 -9.69 -0.75 -19.93
C ILE A 129 -9.72 0.24 -21.11
N ARG A 130 -8.56 0.59 -21.67
CA ARG A 130 -8.50 1.47 -22.86
C ARG A 130 -9.13 0.84 -24.10
N ASN A 131 -9.03 -0.48 -24.22
CA ASN A 131 -9.64 -1.23 -25.31
C ASN A 131 -11.12 -1.57 -25.06
N GLY A 132 -11.67 -1.24 -23.89
CA GLY A 132 -13.02 -1.63 -23.49
C GLY A 132 -13.20 -3.15 -23.35
N ALA A 133 -12.11 -3.89 -23.17
CA ALA A 133 -12.10 -5.33 -22.98
C ALA A 133 -12.27 -5.67 -21.49
N GLU A 134 -12.79 -6.87 -21.22
CA GLU A 134 -12.88 -7.38 -19.85
C GLU A 134 -11.47 -7.52 -19.22
N PRO A 135 -11.35 -7.33 -17.89
CA PRO A 135 -10.08 -7.54 -17.20
C PRO A 135 -9.58 -8.98 -17.36
N PRO A 136 -8.26 -9.22 -17.26
CA PRO A 136 -7.72 -10.56 -17.42
C PRO A 136 -8.26 -11.49 -16.32
N SER A 137 -8.63 -12.72 -16.69
CA SER A 137 -9.28 -13.69 -15.79
C SER A 137 -8.39 -14.13 -14.62
N ASN A 138 -7.08 -13.94 -14.74
CA ASN A 138 -6.08 -14.22 -13.71
C ASN A 138 -5.73 -12.99 -12.84
N LEU A 139 -6.49 -11.88 -12.91
CA LEU A 139 -6.22 -10.67 -12.12
C LEU A 139 -6.16 -10.97 -10.62
N VAL A 140 -7.13 -11.74 -10.11
CA VAL A 140 -7.22 -12.08 -8.69
C VAL A 140 -6.05 -12.98 -8.26
N SER A 141 -5.72 -14.00 -9.06
CA SER A 141 -4.62 -14.90 -8.71
C SER A 141 -3.25 -14.22 -8.74
N ARG A 142 -3.04 -13.29 -9.68
CA ARG A 142 -1.82 -12.48 -9.73
C ARG A 142 -1.72 -11.52 -8.56
N GLN A 143 -2.84 -10.91 -8.17
CA GLN A 143 -2.88 -10.06 -6.99
C GLN A 143 -2.51 -10.85 -5.72
N GLU A 144 -3.08 -12.04 -5.57
CA GLU A 144 -2.77 -12.94 -4.46
C GLU A 144 -1.28 -13.35 -4.44
N GLU A 145 -0.69 -13.63 -5.60
CA GLU A 145 0.75 -13.91 -5.70
C GLU A 145 1.61 -12.73 -5.23
N ILE A 146 1.27 -11.51 -5.64
CA ILE A 146 1.93 -10.28 -5.20
C ILE A 146 1.80 -10.13 -3.68
N ASP A 147 0.59 -10.28 -3.13
CA ASP A 147 0.34 -10.15 -1.70
C ASP A 147 1.08 -11.22 -0.88
N ASN A 148 1.15 -12.45 -1.38
CA ASN A 148 1.92 -13.52 -0.76
C ASN A 148 3.43 -13.21 -0.74
N ARG A 149 3.99 -12.70 -1.84
CA ARG A 149 5.41 -12.27 -1.89
C ARG A 149 5.71 -11.16 -0.88
N LEU A 150 4.79 -10.21 -0.72
CA LEU A 150 4.92 -9.11 0.24
C LEU A 150 4.78 -9.59 1.69
N ASN A 151 3.91 -10.57 1.95
CA ASN A 151 3.80 -11.20 3.27
C ASN A 151 5.08 -11.97 3.62
N GLU A 152 5.63 -12.74 2.69
CA GLU A 152 6.92 -13.41 2.87
C GLU A 152 8.05 -12.41 3.15
N ALA A 153 8.11 -11.32 2.39
CA ALA A 153 9.11 -10.27 2.58
C ALA A 153 8.98 -9.62 3.96
N HIS A 154 7.76 -9.40 4.43
CA HIS A 154 7.48 -8.88 5.76
C HIS A 154 7.88 -9.85 6.88
N ASP A 155 7.66 -11.15 6.69
CA ASP A 155 8.09 -12.17 7.63
C ASP A 155 9.62 -12.28 7.70
N LEU A 156 10.32 -12.07 6.57
CA LEU A 156 11.78 -11.96 6.55
C LEU A 156 12.28 -10.76 7.36
N VAL A 157 11.66 -9.59 7.21
CA VAL A 157 11.98 -8.40 8.04
C VAL A 157 11.80 -8.71 9.53
N ARG A 158 10.70 -9.38 9.90
CA ARG A 158 10.46 -9.78 11.30
C ARG A 158 11.47 -10.80 11.82
N ALA A 159 11.95 -11.68 10.94
CA ALA A 159 13.02 -12.62 11.26
C ALA A 159 14.42 -11.98 11.27
N GLY A 160 14.54 -10.70 10.88
CA GLY A 160 15.81 -9.98 10.77
C GLY A 160 16.66 -10.45 9.58
N ARG A 161 16.01 -10.84 8.47
CA ARG A 161 16.63 -11.39 7.24
C ARG A 161 16.29 -10.58 6.00
#